data_AF-A0A7S3X588-F1
#
_entry.id   AF-A0A7S3X588-F1
#
_cell.length_a   1.000
_cell.length_b   1.000
_cell.length_c   1.000
_cell.angle_alpha   90.00
_cell.angle_beta   90.00
_cell.angle_gamma   90.00
#
_symmetry.space_group_name_H-M   'P 1'
#
loop_
_entity.id
_entity.type
_entity.pdbx_description
1 polymer ?
#
loop_
_entity_poly.entity_id
_entity_poly.type
_entity_poly.pdbx_seq_one_letter_code
_entity_poly.pdbx_strand_id
1 'polypeptide(L)'
;SLPSITDDSAVGGVSSFGYSGTIAHCLLEAESAAAMLEVMPYPTTTLAYTRKGYGWKEAPHPLIQVRLPAPDEDTFKSRASGALAALVADHVVMGRIVFP
;
A
#
# COMPACT_ATOMS: atom_id res chain seq x y z
N SER A 1 9.38 -23.65 -29.49
CA SER A 1 10.56 -23.47 -28.62
C SER A 1 10.33 -22.20 -27.84
N LEU A 2 10.39 -22.23 -26.50
CA LEU A 2 10.36 -20.98 -25.72
C LEU A 2 11.68 -20.25 -25.98
N PRO A 3 11.66 -19.06 -26.61
CA PRO A 3 12.88 -18.34 -26.93
C PRO A 3 13.50 -17.78 -25.63
N SER A 4 14.84 -17.84 -25.61
CA SER A 4 15.77 -16.99 -24.88
C SER A 4 15.33 -16.22 -23.64
N ILE A 5 15.88 -16.63 -22.50
CA ILE A 5 16.03 -15.83 -21.26
C ILE A 5 17.37 -15.04 -21.28
N THR A 6 17.85 -14.66 -22.47
CA THR A 6 19.24 -14.21 -22.71
C THR A 6 19.54 -12.79 -22.26
N ASP A 7 20.81 -12.54 -21.95
CA ASP A 7 21.43 -11.37 -21.29
C ASP A 7 21.10 -9.96 -21.84
N ASP A 8 20.41 -9.83 -22.98
CA ASP A 8 20.12 -8.55 -23.64
C ASP A 8 18.61 -8.21 -23.75
N SER A 9 17.70 -9.08 -23.30
CA SER A 9 16.25 -8.79 -23.28
C SER A 9 15.77 -8.36 -21.90
N ALA A 10 14.92 -7.33 -21.84
CA ALA A 10 14.31 -6.88 -20.59
C ALA A 10 13.16 -7.82 -20.22
N VAL A 11 13.36 -8.65 -19.20
CA VAL A 11 12.37 -9.60 -18.68
C VAL A 11 11.70 -9.05 -17.42
N GLY A 12 10.37 -9.22 -17.31
CA GLY A 12 9.59 -8.80 -16.15
C GLY A 12 8.50 -9.81 -15.79
N GLY A 13 7.99 -9.73 -14.56
CA GLY A 13 6.90 -10.58 -14.10
C GLY A 13 5.70 -9.74 -13.65
N VAL A 14 4.49 -10.23 -13.95
CA VAL A 14 3.24 -9.65 -13.45
C VAL A 14 2.48 -10.72 -12.67
N SER A 15 2.09 -10.39 -11.45
CA SER A 15 1.31 -11.27 -10.57
C SER A 15 -0.05 -10.63 -10.29
N SER A 16 -1.08 -11.47 -10.22
CA SER A 16 -2.44 -11.07 -9.81
C SER A 16 -3.04 -12.11 -8.87
N PHE A 17 -3.95 -11.64 -8.02
CA PHE A 17 -4.69 -12.47 -7.07
C PHE A 17 -6.18 -12.21 -7.21
N GLY A 18 -6.96 -13.27 -7.47
CA GLY A 18 -8.41 -13.21 -7.53
C GLY A 18 -9.05 -13.34 -6.14
N TYR A 19 -10.23 -12.72 -5.96
CA TYR A 19 -11.01 -12.80 -4.71
C TYR A 19 -11.33 -14.25 -4.27
N SER A 20 -11.36 -15.21 -5.20
CA SER A 20 -11.54 -16.64 -4.96
C SER A 20 -10.27 -17.39 -4.51
N GLY A 21 -9.13 -16.70 -4.36
CA GLY A 21 -7.87 -17.33 -3.94
C GLY A 21 -6.93 -17.76 -5.06
N THR A 22 -7.26 -17.48 -6.33
CA THR A 22 -6.43 -17.90 -7.48
C THR A 22 -5.29 -16.92 -7.73
N ILE A 23 -4.06 -17.41 -7.78
CA ILE A 23 -2.87 -16.64 -8.16
C ILE A 23 -2.59 -16.90 -9.64
N ALA A 24 -2.55 -15.84 -10.46
CA ALA A 24 -2.06 -15.92 -11.83
C ALA A 24 -0.76 -15.11 -11.94
N HIS A 25 0.26 -15.73 -12.53
CA HIS A 25 1.57 -15.14 -12.75
C HIS A 25 1.94 -15.27 -14.23
N CYS A 26 2.42 -14.19 -14.83
CA CYS A 26 2.84 -14.14 -16.23
C CYS A 26 4.25 -13.56 -16.32
N LEU A 27 5.11 -14.23 -17.09
CA LEU A 27 6.43 -13.72 -17.46
C LEU A 27 6.31 -12.98 -18.80
N LEU A 28 6.88 -11.79 -18.86
CA LEU A 28 6.91 -10.93 -20.02
C LEU A 28 8.36 -10.73 -20.43
N GLU A 29 8.62 -10.85 -21.71
CA GLU A 29 9.91 -10.51 -22.32
C GLU A 29 9.67 -9.36 -23.29
N ALA A 30 10.46 -8.28 -23.16
CA ALA A 30 10.43 -7.20 -24.11
C ALA A 30 11.30 -7.55 -25.33
N GLU A 31 10.75 -7.30 -26.52
CA GLU A 31 11.52 -7.29 -27.77
C GLU A 31 12.66 -6.26 -27.67
N SER A 32 13.76 -6.50 -28.38
CA SER A 32 14.90 -5.57 -28.38
C SER A 32 14.46 -4.14 -28.72
N ALA A 33 15.08 -3.15 -28.07
CA ALA A 33 14.77 -1.74 -28.30
C ALA A 33 14.95 -1.33 -29.78
N ALA A 34 15.88 -1.97 -30.49
CA ALA A 34 16.12 -1.75 -31.91
C ALA A 34 14.95 -2.23 -32.77
N ALA A 35 14.42 -3.44 -32.52
CA ALA A 35 13.26 -3.96 -33.24
C ALA A 35 11.97 -3.17 -32.92
N MET A 36 11.83 -2.69 -31.68
CA MET A 36 10.72 -1.82 -31.29
C MET A 36 10.74 -0.47 -32.04
N LEU A 37 11.91 0.14 -32.24
CA LEU A 37 12.04 1.42 -32.97
C LEU A 37 11.64 1.33 -34.45
N GLU A 38 11.76 0.17 -35.09
CA GLU A 38 11.35 -0.01 -36.50
C GLU A 38 9.82 -0.08 -36.68
N VAL A 39 9.10 -0.53 -35.65
CA VAL A 39 7.66 -0.84 -35.74
C VAL A 39 6.78 0.21 -35.03
N MET A 40 7.36 1.03 -34.15
CA MET A 40 6.62 2.04 -33.37
C MET A 40 6.29 3.28 -34.20
N PRO A 41 5.00 3.59 -34.45
CA PRO A 41 4.60 4.78 -35.21
C PRO A 41 4.66 6.08 -34.39
N TYR A 42 5.16 6.03 -33.14
CA TYR A 42 5.19 7.16 -32.21
C TYR A 42 6.58 7.31 -31.58
N PRO A 43 7.02 8.54 -31.27
CA PRO A 43 8.30 8.77 -30.60
C PRO A 43 8.29 8.13 -29.20
N THR A 44 9.37 7.43 -28.88
CA THR A 44 9.56 6.76 -27.60
C THR A 44 9.64 7.78 -26.48
N THR A 45 8.64 7.82 -25.60
CA THR A 45 8.67 8.67 -24.41
C THR A 45 9.24 7.87 -23.24
N THR A 46 10.32 8.36 -22.63
CA THR A 46 10.84 7.77 -21.39
C THR A 46 9.86 8.04 -20.25
N LEU A 47 9.28 6.98 -19.69
CA LEU A 47 8.39 7.09 -18.53
C LEU A 47 9.20 7.46 -17.29
N ALA A 48 9.09 8.72 -16.85
CA ALA A 48 9.72 9.19 -15.63
C ALA A 48 8.86 8.81 -14.41
N TYR A 49 9.34 7.84 -13.62
CA TYR A 49 8.70 7.49 -12.36
C TYR A 49 9.20 8.39 -11.23
N THR A 50 8.29 9.14 -10.58
CA THR A 50 8.59 9.78 -9.30
C THR A 50 8.22 8.84 -8.16
N ARG A 51 9.19 8.05 -7.67
CA ARG A 51 8.96 7.17 -6.53
C ARG A 51 8.79 8.01 -5.26
N LYS A 52 7.61 7.97 -4.66
CA LYS A 52 7.35 8.57 -3.34
C LYS A 52 7.35 7.46 -2.29
N GLY A 53 8.20 7.61 -1.27
CA GLY A 53 8.13 6.76 -0.09
C GLY A 53 6.97 7.20 0.78
N TYR A 54 5.97 6.34 0.95
CA TYR A 54 4.98 6.48 2.01
C TYR A 54 5.43 5.59 3.16
N GLY A 55 5.68 6.19 4.32
CA GLY A 55 5.97 5.40 5.51
C GLY A 55 4.76 4.53 5.82
N TRP A 56 4.94 3.22 5.83
CA TRP A 56 4.01 2.33 6.53
C TRP A 56 4.06 2.74 8.01
N LYS A 57 3.01 3.42 8.48
CA LYS A 57 2.82 3.72 9.88
C LYS A 57 1.59 2.98 10.33
N GLU A 58 1.74 2.13 11.34
CA GLU A 58 0.58 1.68 12.10
C GLU A 58 -0.17 2.91 12.61
N ALA A 59 -1.48 2.92 12.42
CA ALA A 59 -2.31 3.95 13.02
C ALA A 59 -2.16 3.83 14.55
N PRO A 60 -1.90 4.94 15.27
CA PRO A 60 -1.75 4.89 16.72
C PRO A 60 -3.03 4.33 17.36
N HIS A 61 -2.86 3.51 18.40
CA HIS A 61 -3.98 2.90 19.10
C HIS A 61 -4.97 3.98 19.57
N PRO A 62 -6.30 3.84 19.35
CA PRO A 62 -7.25 4.91 19.63
C PRO A 62 -7.29 5.42 21.07
N LEU A 63 -6.92 4.56 22.05
CA LEU A 63 -6.80 4.92 23.47
C LEU A 63 -5.45 5.56 23.84
N ILE A 64 -4.41 5.43 23.03
CA ILE A 64 -3.01 5.77 23.37
C ILE A 64 -2.45 6.73 22.29
N GLN A 65 -3.02 7.94 22.20
CA GLN A 65 -2.64 8.90 21.13
C GLN A 65 -1.41 9.73 21.49
N VAL A 66 -1.39 10.37 22.66
CA VAL A 66 -0.31 11.26 23.09
C VAL A 66 0.16 10.84 24.47
N ARG A 67 1.43 10.43 24.60
CA ARG A 67 2.06 10.21 25.92
C ARG A 67 2.35 11.57 26.55
N LEU A 68 1.88 11.78 27.76
CA LEU A 68 2.20 12.95 28.56
C LEU A 68 3.48 12.66 29.37
N PRO A 69 4.39 13.64 29.51
CA PRO A 69 5.54 13.50 30.38
C PRO A 69 5.06 13.46 31.84
N ALA A 70 5.21 12.31 32.48
CA ALA A 70 5.01 12.12 33.91
C ALA A 70 6.20 11.33 34.47
N PRO A 71 6.69 11.67 35.69
CA PRO A 71 7.93 11.13 36.23
C PRO A 71 7.85 9.64 36.56
N ASP A 72 6.70 9.18 37.07
CA ASP A 72 6.57 7.84 37.65
C ASP A 72 5.50 6.95 36.97
N GLU A 73 4.71 7.50 36.04
CA GLU A 73 3.58 6.78 35.43
C GLU A 73 3.43 7.06 33.93
N ASP A 74 3.02 6.05 33.18
CA ASP A 74 2.68 6.19 31.77
C ASP A 74 1.27 6.80 31.62
N THR A 75 1.23 8.12 31.48
CA THR A 75 -0.01 8.85 31.23
C THR A 75 -0.22 9.10 29.75
N PHE A 76 -1.42 8.81 29.24
CA PHE A 76 -1.79 9.07 27.85
C PHE A 76 -3.03 9.95 27.75
N LYS A 77 -3.08 10.76 26.69
CA LYS A 77 -4.19 11.61 26.32
C LYS A 77 -4.70 11.23 24.94
N SER A 78 -6.01 11.05 24.84
CA SER A 78 -6.71 10.76 23.59
C SER A 78 -7.92 11.69 23.45
N ARG A 79 -8.20 12.16 22.23
CA ARG A 79 -9.39 13.00 21.99
C ARG A 79 -10.64 12.13 22.03
N ALA A 80 -11.66 12.54 22.77
CA ALA A 80 -13.00 11.92 22.77
C ALA A 80 -13.80 12.23 21.48
N SER A 81 -13.17 12.04 20.33
CA SER A 81 -13.69 12.26 18.98
C SER A 81 -12.82 11.49 17.98
N GLY A 82 -13.29 11.31 16.75
CA GLY A 82 -12.52 10.60 15.72
C GLY A 82 -12.29 9.13 16.10
N ALA A 83 -11.05 8.66 16.02
CA ALA A 83 -10.71 7.24 16.21
C ALA A 83 -11.18 6.66 17.56
N LEU A 84 -11.08 7.42 18.65
CA LEU A 84 -11.56 6.96 19.96
C LEU A 84 -13.09 6.83 19.97
N ALA A 85 -13.80 7.84 19.46
CA ALA A 85 -15.27 7.80 19.40
C ALA A 85 -15.77 6.69 18.46
N ALA A 86 -15.08 6.45 17.35
CA ALA A 86 -15.37 5.35 16.44
C ALA A 86 -15.17 3.98 17.10
N LEU A 87 -14.13 3.82 17.93
CA LEU A 87 -13.86 2.57 18.65
C LEU A 87 -15.00 2.19 19.61
N VAL A 88 -15.64 3.18 20.23
CA VAL A 88 -16.69 2.95 21.24
C VAL A 88 -18.10 3.26 20.72
N ALA A 89 -18.27 3.49 19.42
CA ALA A 89 -19.51 3.99 18.83
C ALA A 89 -20.73 3.08 19.11
N ASP A 90 -20.49 1.78 19.26
CA ASP A 90 -21.55 0.78 19.48
C ASP A 90 -21.94 0.63 20.95
N HIS A 91 -21.18 1.20 21.89
CA HIS A 91 -21.53 1.17 23.31
C HIS A 91 -22.51 2.31 23.65
N VAL A 92 -23.80 2.04 23.44
CA VAL A 92 -24.88 3.01 23.55
C VAL A 92 -25.77 2.72 24.76
N VAL A 93 -25.94 3.72 25.63
CA VAL A 93 -26.84 3.69 26.79
C VAL A 93 -27.82 4.85 26.67
N MET A 94 -29.13 4.55 26.69
CA MET A 94 -30.21 5.54 26.55
C MET A 94 -30.03 6.46 25.31
N GLY A 95 -29.61 5.88 24.19
CA GLY A 95 -29.43 6.59 22.93
C GLY A 95 -28.18 7.47 22.86
N ARG A 96 -27.26 7.38 23.83
CA ARG A 96 -25.99 8.12 23.85
C ARG A 96 -24.82 7.17 23.88
N ILE A 97 -23.74 7.50 23.17
CA ILE A 97 -22.46 6.79 23.26
C ILE A 97 -21.88 7.04 24.66
N VAL A 98 -21.55 5.97 25.37
CA VAL A 98 -20.92 6.00 26.69
C VAL A 98 -19.63 5.21 26.62
N PHE A 99 -18.57 5.67 27.29
CA PHE A 99 -17.34 4.86 27.37
C PHE A 99 -17.61 3.64 28.26
N PRO A 100 -17.26 2.42 27.82
CA PRO A 100 -17.53 1.19 28.57
C PRO A 100 -16.80 1.12 29.93
#